data_AF-A0A2T1E4T9-F1
#
_entry.id   AF-A0A2T1E4T9-F1
#
_cell.length_a   1.000
_cell.length_b   1.000
_cell.length_c   1.000
_cell.angle_alpha   90.00
_cell.angle_beta   90.00
_cell.angle_gamma   90.00
#
_symmetry.space_group_name_H-M   'P 1'
#
loop_
_entity.id
_entity.type
_entity.pdbx_description
1 polymer ?
#
loop_
_entity_poly.entity_id
_entity_poly.type
_entity_poly.pdbx_seq_one_letter_code
_entity_poly.pdbx_strand_id
1 'polypeptide(L)' 'MPRLVGKPSHAGENVAALILLAAIVGVALEYMGVINVVPGFGRDSYDPMQSQVTNEHIVAHGDR' A
#
# COMPACT_ATOMS: atom_id res chain seq x y z
N MET A 1 3.37 15.37 -47.97
CA MET A 1 3.67 14.88 -46.62
C MET A 1 2.45 15.14 -45.73
N PRO A 2 1.77 14.12 -45.20
CA PRO A 2 0.65 14.32 -44.29
C PRO A 2 1.21 14.96 -43.01
N ARG A 3 0.82 16.20 -42.76
CA ARG A 3 1.23 16.93 -41.56
C ARG A 3 0.31 16.42 -40.44
N LEU A 4 0.86 16.01 -39.30
CA LEU A 4 0.11 15.62 -38.09
C LEU A 4 -0.60 16.80 -37.42
N VAL A 5 -1.00 17.81 -38.19
CA VAL A 5 -1.69 19.01 -37.75
C VAL A 5 -3.13 18.61 -37.46
N GLY A 6 -3.47 18.48 -36.18
CA GLY A 6 -4.85 18.22 -35.72
C GLY A 6 -5.06 16.98 -34.86
N LYS A 7 -4.03 16.19 -34.52
CA LYS A 7 -4.19 15.14 -33.51
C LYS A 7 -4.14 15.78 -32.12
N PRO A 8 -5.24 15.76 -31.33
CA PRO A 8 -5.19 16.26 -29.96
C PRO A 8 -4.16 15.46 -29.18
N SER A 9 -3.27 16.17 -28.49
CA SER A 9 -2.29 15.55 -27.61
C SER A 9 -3.02 15.03 -26.38
N HIS A 10 -3.15 13.71 -26.25
CA HIS A 10 -3.71 13.05 -25.07
C HIS A 10 -2.67 12.98 -23.94
N ALA A 11 -1.64 13.84 -23.98
CA ALA A 11 -0.59 13.85 -22.97
C ALA A 11 -1.16 14.07 -21.56
N GLY A 12 -2.18 14.92 -21.42
CA GLY A 12 -2.87 15.12 -20.14
C GLY A 12 -3.60 13.86 -19.64
N GLU A 13 -4.31 13.16 -20.53
CA GLU A 13 -4.97 11.88 -20.19
C GLU A 13 -3.97 10.79 -19.83
N ASN A 14 -2.83 10.72 -20.54
CA ASN A 14 -1.78 9.76 -20.24
C ASN A 14 -1.14 10.04 -18.86
N VAL A 15 -0.92 11.32 -18.52
CA VAL A 15 -0.39 11.71 -17.21
C VAL A 15 -1.40 11.40 -16.11
N ALA A 16 -2.68 11.73 -16.31
CA ALA A 16 -3.73 11.41 -15.35
C ALA A 16 -3.86 9.90 -15.12
N ALA A 17 -3.81 9.10 -16.19
CA ALA A 17 -3.82 7.65 -16.11
C ALA A 17 -2.62 7.10 -15.32
N LEU A 18 -1.42 7.64 -15.53
CA LEU A 18 -0.22 7.23 -14.79
C LEU A 18 -0.33 7.57 -13.29
N ILE A 19 -0.87 8.73 -12.93
CA ILE A 19 -1.08 9.13 -11.53
C ILE A 19 -2.09 8.18 -10.86
N LEU A 20 -3.18 7.86 -11.54
CA LEU A 20 -4.19 6.92 -11.04
C LEU A 20 -3.59 5.54 -10.79
N LEU A 21 -2.76 5.06 -11.73
CA LEU A 21 -2.10 3.77 -11.64
C LEU A 21 -1.12 3.73 -10.46
N ALA A 22 -0.33 4.80 -10.29
CA ALA A 22 0.57 4.94 -9.14
C ALA A 22 -0.18 4.96 -7.81
N ALA A 23 -1.34 5.63 -7.74
CA ALA A 23 -2.17 5.66 -6.54
C ALA A 23 -2.69 4.26 -6.17
N ILE A 24 -3.19 3.49 -7.15
CA ILE A 24 -3.67 2.12 -6.93
C ILE A 24 -2.53 1.23 -6.43
N VAL A 25 -1.36 1.30 -7.05
CA VAL A 25 -0.18 0.53 -6.63
C VAL A 25 0.26 0.91 -5.22
N GLY A 26 0.27 2.20 -4.89
CA GLY A 26 0.59 2.68 -3.54
C GLY A 26 -0.35 2.11 -2.49
N VAL A 27 -1.66 2.14 -2.75
CA VAL A 27 -2.67 1.54 -1.84
C VAL A 27 -2.48 0.03 -1.72
N ALA A 28 -2.17 -0.68 -2.80
CA ALA A 28 -1.93 -2.12 -2.76
C ALA A 28 -0.67 -2.47 -1.94
N LEU A 29 0.41 -1.71 -2.10
CA LEU A 29 1.65 -1.90 -1.33
C LEU A 29 1.45 -1.61 0.16
N GLU A 30 0.70 -0.55 0.48
CA GLU A 30 0.30 -0.24 1.86
C GLU A 30 -0.58 -1.36 2.43
N TYR A 31 -1.57 -1.84 1.67
CA TYR A 31 -2.45 -2.92 2.11
C TYR A 31 -1.72 -4.24 2.37
N MET A 32 -0.66 -4.52 1.62
CA MET A 32 0.23 -5.67 1.84
C MET A 32 1.26 -5.44 2.95
N GLY A 33 1.37 -4.24 3.51
CA GLY A 33 2.33 -3.89 4.55
C GLY A 33 3.77 -3.69 4.06
N VAL A 34 3.99 -3.51 2.76
CA VAL A 34 5.33 -3.24 2.18
C VAL A 34 5.80 -1.83 2.52
N ILE A 35 4.86 -0.90 2.57
CA ILE A 35 5.04 0.48 3.04
C ILE A 35 4.00 0.76 4.14
N ASN A 36 4.31 1.72 5.00
CA ASN A 36 3.46 2.13 6.12
C ASN A 36 3.41 3.65 6.20
N VAL A 37 2.62 4.24 5.32
CA VAL A 37 2.37 5.68 5.22
C VAL A 37 1.18 6.08 6.10
N VAL A 38 0.16 5.22 6.24
CA VAL A 38 -1.04 5.47 7.01
C VAL A 38 -1.11 4.47 8.17
N PRO A 39 -0.88 4.92 9.42
CA PRO A 39 -0.90 4.05 10.58
C PRO A 39 -2.25 3.33 10.73
N GLY A 40 -2.21 2.00 10.85
CA GLY A 40 -3.41 1.17 11.05
C GLY A 40 -4.23 0.93 9.78
N PHE A 41 -3.69 1.21 8.60
CA PHE A 41 -4.31 0.90 7.32
C PHE A 41 -3.65 -0.32 6.67
N GLY A 42 -4.46 -1.24 6.15
CA GLY A 42 -3.99 -2.43 5.42
C GLY A 42 -4.49 -3.74 6.01
N ARG A 43 -3.97 -4.87 5.53
CA ARG A 43 -4.09 -6.11 6.31
C ARG A 43 -3.27 -5.91 7.57
N ASP A 44 -3.92 -6.10 8.72
CA ASP A 44 -3.24 -6.56 9.92
C ASP A 44 -2.58 -7.88 9.53
N SER A 45 -1.37 -7.80 9.01
CA SER A 45 -0.43 -8.89 9.09
C SER A 45 -0.31 -9.11 10.57
N TYR A 46 -1.09 -10.06 11.10
CA TYR A 46 -0.82 -10.67 12.39
C TYR A 46 0.66 -10.96 12.36
N ASP A 47 1.46 -10.08 12.95
CA ASP A 47 2.89 -10.31 13.09
C ASP A 47 2.94 -11.42 14.14
N PRO A 48 3.24 -12.67 13.75
CA PRO A 48 3.26 -13.77 14.71
C PRO A 48 4.27 -13.47 15.82
N MET A 49 5.27 -12.60 15.59
CA MET A 49 6.21 -12.17 16.63
C MET A 49 5.54 -11.34 17.72
N GLN A 50 4.58 -10.46 17.39
CA GLN A 50 3.90 -9.64 18.39
C GLN A 50 2.90 -10.45 19.22
N SER A 51 2.23 -11.42 18.60
CA SER A 51 1.38 -12.38 19.31
C SER A 51 2.20 -13.30 20.22
N GLN A 52 3.40 -13.72 19.79
CA GLN A 52 4.26 -14.55 20.63
C GLN A 52 4.68 -13.81 21.90
N VAL A 53 5.22 -12.58 21.78
CA VAL A 53 5.67 -11.77 22.93
C VAL A 53 4.55 -11.52 23.95
N THR A 54 3.32 -11.28 23.49
CA THR A 54 2.15 -11.14 24.39
C THR A 54 1.83 -12.43 25.13
N ASN A 55 1.89 -13.59 24.45
CA ASN A 55 1.58 -14.87 25.09
C ASN A 55 2.64 -15.27 26.13
N GLU A 56 3.93 -15.00 25.88
CA GLU A 56 5.00 -15.32 26.86
C GLU A 56 4.89 -14.44 28.10
N HIS A 57 4.50 -13.17 27.94
CA HIS A 57 4.26 -12.26 29.06
C HIS A 57 3.05 -12.68 29.91
N ILE A 58 1.96 -13.16 29.30
CA ILE A 58 0.76 -13.59 30.04
C ILE A 58 1.03 -14.89 30.81
N VAL A 59 1.75 -15.84 30.20
CA VAL A 59 2.12 -17.10 30.86
C VAL A 59 3.10 -16.86 32.02
N ALA A 60 4.05 -15.94 31.89
CA ALA A 60 5.00 -15.62 32.96
C ALA A 60 4.38 -14.89 34.18
N HIS A 61 3.18 -14.31 34.03
CA HIS A 61 2.49 -13.59 35.11
C HIS A 61 1.34 -14.38 35.75
N GLY A 62 0.87 -15.46 35.12
CA GLY A 62 -0.19 -16.33 35.64
C GLY A 62 0.28 -17.46 36.56
N ASP A 63 1.59 -17.64 36.74
CA ASP A 63 2.19 -18.76 37.48
C ASP A 63 2.80 -18.35 38.84
N ARG A 64 2.17 -17.39 39.54
CA ARG A 64 2.53 -16.97 40.91
C ARG A 64 1.35 -17.02 41.86
#